data_AF-A0A924BXW6-F1
#
_entry.id   AF-A0A924BXW6-F1
#
_cell.length_a   1.000
_cell.length_b   1.000
_cell.length_c   1.000
_cell.angle_alpha   90.00
_cell.angle_beta   90.00
_cell.angle_gamma   90.00
#
_symmetry.space_group_name_H-M   'P 1'
#
loop_
_entity.id
_entity.type
_entity.pdbx_description
1 polymer ?
#
loop_
_entity_poly.entity_id
_entity_poly.type
_entity_poly.pdbx_seq_one_letter_code
_entity_poly.pdbx_strand_id
1 'polypeptide(L)'
;MKVHFIAIGGSAMHNLALALHNKGYQITGSDDAIFEPSKSRLEKKGILPPQLGWFAEKITSNLDAIILGMHAKADNIELIRAKELGIKIYSYPEFLYEQSKNKTRVVIGGSHGKTTITAMILHVMQYHNIAVDYMVGAQLDGFDTMVHLTDTNDFMVLEGDEYLSSPIDLRPKFHLYQPNIALLSGIAWDHINVFPTFENYIDQFKIFVSQITKGGILVYNQEDDIVKSVAEESTNSIRKMPYTTPNYKVENGKTLLETSEGFMPIEVFGAHNLNNLAGAKWVCQNMGVDEADFFEAIASFKGASKR
;
A
#
# COMPACT_ATOMS: atom_id res chain seq x y z
N MET A 1 -13.60 18.12 6.17
CA MET A 1 -14.70 17.14 5.99
C MET A 1 -15.04 16.49 7.32
N LYS A 2 -16.29 16.04 7.50
CA LYS A 2 -16.74 15.18 8.60
C LYS A 2 -16.84 13.75 8.11
N VAL A 3 -16.01 12.88 8.68
CA VAL A 3 -15.89 11.49 8.25
C VAL A 3 -16.14 10.57 9.44
N HIS A 4 -16.98 9.56 9.23
CA HIS A 4 -17.23 8.52 10.22
C HIS A 4 -16.64 7.18 9.76
N PHE A 5 -15.88 6.54 10.63
CA PHE A 5 -15.27 5.23 10.38
C PHE A 5 -16.13 4.14 11.00
N ILE A 6 -16.56 3.18 10.17
CA ILE A 6 -17.14 1.92 10.67
C ILE A 6 -16.00 0.90 10.71
N ALA A 7 -15.75 0.34 11.90
CA ALA A 7 -14.58 -0.49 12.23
C ALA A 7 -13.25 0.31 12.25
N ILE A 8 -13.22 1.39 13.04
CA ILE A 8 -12.05 2.30 13.14
C ILE A 8 -10.80 1.63 13.74
N GLY A 9 -10.95 0.57 14.54
CA GLY A 9 -9.87 -0.07 15.30
C GLY A 9 -8.90 -0.91 14.45
N GLY A 10 -9.27 -1.25 13.21
CA GLY A 10 -8.40 -2.02 12.29
C GLY A 10 -7.05 -1.34 12.04
N SER A 11 -6.02 -2.13 11.73
CA SER A 11 -4.64 -1.65 11.55
C SER A 11 -4.52 -0.50 10.53
N ALA A 12 -5.03 -0.71 9.32
CA ALA A 12 -5.07 0.34 8.30
C ALA A 12 -6.09 1.45 8.63
N MET A 13 -7.23 1.08 9.23
CA MET A 13 -8.34 2.01 9.51
C MET A 13 -7.93 3.08 10.52
N HIS A 14 -7.33 2.71 11.65
CA HIS A 14 -6.92 3.69 12.66
C HIS A 14 -5.78 4.57 12.14
N ASN A 15 -4.84 4.04 11.34
CA ASN A 15 -3.79 4.86 10.74
C ASN A 15 -4.34 5.86 9.73
N LEU A 16 -5.32 5.46 8.91
CA LEU A 16 -6.02 6.38 8.03
C LEU A 16 -6.80 7.44 8.84
N ALA A 17 -7.49 7.06 9.90
CA ALA A 17 -8.18 7.99 10.79
C ALA A 17 -7.22 9.03 11.39
N LEU A 18 -6.04 8.61 11.85
CA LEU A 18 -4.99 9.49 12.35
C LEU A 18 -4.46 10.43 11.26
N ALA A 19 -4.23 9.92 10.05
CA ALA A 19 -3.75 10.73 8.93
C ALA A 19 -4.78 11.81 8.53
N LEU A 20 -6.06 11.45 8.44
CA LEU A 20 -7.11 12.41 8.11
C LEU A 20 -7.37 13.42 9.23
N HIS A 21 -7.28 12.99 10.49
CA HIS A 21 -7.31 13.91 11.63
C HIS A 21 -6.17 14.94 11.55
N ASN A 22 -4.95 14.49 11.22
CA ASN A 22 -3.80 15.40 11.04
C ASN A 22 -3.99 16.35 9.83
N LYS A 23 -4.77 15.97 8.81
CA LYS A 23 -5.21 16.87 7.72
C LYS A 23 -6.33 17.84 8.12
N GLY A 24 -6.77 17.84 9.39
CA GLY A 24 -7.81 18.73 9.90
C GLY A 24 -9.24 18.24 9.65
N TYR A 25 -9.44 16.96 9.32
CA TYR A 25 -10.78 16.41 9.17
C TYR A 25 -11.41 16.14 10.55
N GLN A 26 -12.73 16.28 10.64
CA GLN A 26 -13.47 15.90 11.83
C GLN A 26 -13.74 14.40 11.75
N ILE A 27 -13.04 13.63 12.58
CA ILE A 27 -13.09 12.17 12.56
C ILE A 27 -13.93 11.68 13.72
N THR A 28 -14.85 10.78 13.42
CA THR A 28 -15.56 9.95 14.40
C THR A 28 -15.48 8.50 13.95
N GLY A 29 -15.79 7.57 14.83
CA GLY A 29 -15.91 6.18 14.43
C GLY A 29 -16.56 5.31 15.49
N SER A 30 -16.77 4.06 15.09
CA SER A 30 -17.35 2.99 15.88
C SER A 30 -16.60 1.70 15.61
N ASP A 31 -16.56 0.83 16.62
CA ASP A 31 -16.00 -0.52 16.53
C ASP A 31 -16.57 -1.38 17.67
N ASP A 32 -16.67 -2.69 17.47
CA ASP A 32 -17.11 -3.62 18.52
C ASP A 32 -16.00 -3.91 19.54
N ALA A 33 -14.73 -3.87 19.10
CA ALA A 33 -13.57 -3.98 19.95
C ALA A 33 -12.37 -3.21 19.36
N ILE A 34 -11.61 -2.53 20.23
CA ILE A 34 -10.38 -1.83 19.84
C ILE A 34 -9.25 -2.27 20.76
N PHE A 35 -8.20 -2.84 20.17
CA PHE A 35 -7.03 -3.35 20.87
C PHE A 35 -5.80 -2.45 20.66
N GLU A 36 -4.75 -2.70 21.44
CA GLU A 36 -3.44 -2.07 21.19
C GLU A 36 -2.84 -2.57 19.86
N PRO A 37 -2.11 -1.72 19.12
CA PRO A 37 -1.77 -0.32 19.44
C PRO A 37 -2.84 0.70 19.05
N SER A 38 -3.93 0.29 18.37
CA SER A 38 -4.94 1.22 17.84
C SER A 38 -5.59 2.05 18.94
N LYS A 39 -5.92 1.42 20.07
CA LYS A 39 -6.62 2.07 21.19
C LYS A 39 -5.86 3.29 21.74
N SER A 40 -4.63 3.10 22.23
CA SER A 40 -3.82 4.19 22.78
C SER A 40 -3.52 5.29 21.75
N ARG A 41 -3.32 4.93 20.48
CA ARG A 41 -3.06 5.89 19.41
C ARG A 41 -4.28 6.78 19.10
N LEU A 42 -5.47 6.19 19.02
CA LEU A 42 -6.72 6.93 18.81
C LEU A 42 -7.04 7.82 20.02
N GLU A 43 -6.82 7.32 21.24
CA GLU A 43 -7.03 8.06 22.49
C GLU A 43 -6.14 9.30 22.56
N LYS A 44 -4.84 9.15 22.23
CA LYS A 44 -3.87 10.26 22.21
C LYS A 44 -4.27 11.40 21.27
N LYS A 45 -5.05 11.11 20.23
CA LYS A 45 -5.59 12.11 19.29
C LYS A 45 -7.03 12.54 19.59
N GLY A 46 -7.62 12.03 20.67
CA GLY A 46 -8.99 12.37 21.06
C GLY A 46 -10.07 11.85 20.10
N ILE A 47 -9.76 10.85 19.29
CA ILE A 47 -10.67 10.25 18.29
C ILE A 47 -11.03 8.79 18.63
N LEU A 48 -10.70 8.32 19.83
CA LEU A 48 -11.18 7.05 20.34
C LEU A 48 -12.70 7.13 20.57
N PRO A 49 -13.50 6.16 20.07
CA PRO A 49 -14.93 6.13 20.34
C PRO A 49 -15.20 6.06 21.84
N PRO A 50 -16.09 6.91 22.41
CA PRO A 50 -16.36 6.91 23.85
C PRO A 50 -17.12 5.66 24.31
N GLN A 51 -17.80 4.98 23.39
CA GLN A 51 -18.53 3.74 23.61
C GLN A 51 -18.28 2.80 22.43
N LEU A 52 -17.96 1.54 22.75
CA LEU A 52 -17.84 0.45 21.78
C LEU A 52 -19.21 -0.08 21.36
N GLY A 53 -19.29 -0.58 20.14
CA GLY A 53 -20.51 -1.03 19.48
C GLY A 53 -20.85 -0.22 18.24
N TRP A 54 -22.06 -0.45 17.73
CA TRP A 54 -22.59 0.15 16.51
C TRP A 54 -23.84 0.95 16.88
N PHE A 55 -23.98 2.17 16.35
CA PHE A 55 -25.01 3.13 16.78
C PHE A 55 -25.58 3.88 15.58
N ALA A 56 -26.76 3.49 15.10
CA ALA A 56 -27.40 4.12 13.95
C ALA A 56 -27.62 5.63 14.16
N GLU A 57 -27.87 6.07 15.39
CA GLU A 57 -28.04 7.46 15.78
C GLU A 57 -26.78 8.32 15.61
N LYS A 58 -25.58 7.73 15.54
CA LYS A 58 -24.33 8.45 15.22
C LYS A 58 -24.23 8.78 13.73
N ILE A 59 -25.02 8.12 12.88
CA ILE A 59 -25.03 8.32 11.45
C ILE A 59 -26.08 9.37 11.10
N THR A 60 -25.59 10.57 10.80
CA THR A 60 -26.43 11.74 10.53
C THR A 60 -26.10 12.33 9.15
N SER A 61 -27.05 13.08 8.59
CA SER A 61 -26.93 13.67 7.25
C SER A 61 -25.86 14.76 7.13
N ASN A 62 -25.23 15.17 8.23
CA ASN A 62 -24.13 16.14 8.21
C ASN A 62 -22.76 15.51 7.94
N LEU A 63 -22.67 14.18 7.85
CA LEU A 63 -21.45 13.46 7.50
C LEU A 63 -21.19 13.60 5.99
N ASP A 64 -19.96 13.96 5.64
CA ASP A 64 -19.55 14.06 4.24
C ASP A 64 -19.26 12.68 3.64
N ALA A 65 -18.78 11.74 4.46
CA ALA A 65 -18.41 10.39 4.05
C ALA A 65 -18.41 9.39 5.21
N ILE A 66 -18.63 8.12 4.86
CA ILE A 66 -18.34 6.94 5.67
C ILE A 66 -17.11 6.24 5.09
N ILE A 67 -16.18 5.84 5.96
CA ILE A 67 -15.10 4.90 5.59
C ILE A 67 -15.39 3.55 6.25
N LEU A 68 -15.63 2.54 5.43
CA LEU A 68 -16.05 1.20 5.83
C LEU A 68 -14.85 0.24 5.87
N GLY A 69 -14.56 -0.29 7.06
CA GLY A 69 -13.55 -1.32 7.26
C GLY A 69 -14.09 -2.73 7.00
N MET A 70 -13.20 -3.65 6.62
CA MET A 70 -13.54 -5.06 6.31
C MET A 70 -14.13 -5.82 7.51
N HIS A 71 -13.84 -5.40 8.74
CA HIS A 71 -14.36 -6.05 9.96
C HIS A 71 -15.86 -5.81 10.18
N ALA A 72 -16.42 -4.76 9.58
CA ALA A 72 -17.85 -4.53 9.63
C ALA A 72 -18.61 -5.63 8.86
N LYS A 73 -19.85 -5.91 9.26
CA LYS A 73 -20.74 -6.83 8.52
C LYS A 73 -21.65 -6.08 7.57
N ALA A 74 -22.16 -6.77 6.55
CA ALA A 74 -23.07 -6.19 5.56
C ALA A 74 -24.42 -5.74 6.17
N ASP A 75 -24.83 -6.34 7.29
CA ASP A 75 -26.03 -6.03 8.07
C ASP A 75 -25.76 -5.05 9.23
N ASN A 76 -24.57 -4.42 9.28
CA ASN A 76 -24.25 -3.42 10.29
C ASN A 76 -25.25 -2.24 10.26
N ILE A 77 -25.80 -1.89 11.42
CA ILE A 77 -26.87 -0.89 11.53
C ILE A 77 -26.43 0.52 11.11
N GLU A 78 -25.16 0.88 11.31
CA GLU A 78 -24.60 2.15 10.86
C GLU A 78 -24.48 2.20 9.34
N LEU A 79 -24.07 1.07 8.73
CA LEU A 79 -23.99 0.94 7.28
C LEU A 79 -25.36 1.02 6.62
N ILE A 80 -26.37 0.36 7.19
CA ILE A 80 -27.76 0.45 6.72
C ILE A 80 -28.23 1.90 6.79
N ARG A 81 -28.03 2.56 7.94
CA ARG A 81 -28.44 3.95 8.13
C ARG A 81 -27.73 4.91 7.16
N ALA A 82 -26.45 4.70 6.90
CA ALA A 82 -25.70 5.51 5.94
C ALA A 82 -26.28 5.41 4.53
N LYS A 83 -26.70 4.21 4.12
CA LYS A 83 -27.36 3.96 2.83
C LYS A 83 -28.73 4.65 2.75
N GLU A 84 -29.55 4.55 3.80
CA GLU A 84 -30.86 5.24 3.88
C GLU A 84 -30.73 6.76 3.73
N LEU A 85 -29.70 7.33 4.33
CA LEU A 85 -29.43 8.78 4.27
C LEU A 85 -28.69 9.21 2.99
N GLY A 86 -28.31 8.27 2.12
CA GLY A 86 -27.58 8.57 0.89
C GLY A 86 -26.17 9.14 1.12
N ILE A 87 -25.55 8.85 2.28
CA ILE A 87 -24.19 9.30 2.59
C ILE A 87 -23.21 8.51 1.72
N LYS A 88 -22.17 9.17 1.20
CA LYS A 88 -21.13 8.49 0.42
C LYS A 88 -20.37 7.50 1.30
N ILE A 89 -20.35 6.24 0.89
CA ILE A 89 -19.62 5.17 1.58
C ILE A 89 -18.44 4.78 0.71
N TYR A 90 -17.26 4.80 1.32
CA TYR A 90 -16.00 4.37 0.70
C TYR A 90 -15.44 3.19 1.48
N SER A 91 -14.89 2.19 0.79
CA SER A 91 -13.84 1.38 1.37
C SER A 91 -12.60 2.23 1.61
N TYR A 92 -11.72 1.84 2.54
CA TYR A 92 -10.47 2.60 2.73
C TYR A 92 -9.59 2.68 1.46
N PRO A 93 -9.43 1.63 0.61
CA PRO A 93 -8.66 1.78 -0.62
C PRO A 93 -9.31 2.75 -1.63
N GLU A 94 -10.64 2.77 -1.74
CA GLU A 94 -11.34 3.78 -2.55
C GLU A 94 -11.08 5.19 -2.01
N PHE A 95 -11.09 5.36 -0.69
CA PHE A 95 -10.80 6.66 -0.09
C PHE A 95 -9.35 7.11 -0.32
N LEU A 96 -8.38 6.20 -0.24
CA LEU A 96 -6.99 6.47 -0.60
C LEU A 96 -6.85 6.88 -2.08
N TYR A 97 -7.60 6.22 -2.97
CA TYR A 97 -7.67 6.63 -4.38
C TYR A 97 -8.23 8.05 -4.51
N GLU A 98 -9.34 8.39 -3.84
CA GLU A 98 -9.88 9.75 -3.84
C GLU A 98 -8.87 10.80 -3.35
N GLN A 99 -8.07 10.47 -2.33
CA GLN A 99 -7.02 11.37 -1.81
C GLN A 99 -5.80 11.51 -2.73
N SER A 100 -5.67 10.66 -3.75
CA SER A 100 -4.47 10.57 -4.60
C SER A 100 -4.71 10.80 -6.08
N LYS A 101 -5.93 11.23 -6.47
CA LYS A 101 -6.29 11.49 -7.88
C LYS A 101 -5.36 12.47 -8.58
N ASN A 102 -4.91 13.49 -7.87
CA ASN A 102 -4.02 14.53 -8.40
C ASN A 102 -2.53 14.20 -8.26
N LYS A 103 -2.21 12.96 -7.86
CA LYS A 103 -0.84 12.51 -7.57
C LYS A 103 -0.43 11.38 -8.52
N THR A 104 0.88 11.21 -8.66
CA THR A 104 1.44 9.99 -9.25
C THR A 104 1.34 8.85 -8.23
N ARG A 105 0.48 7.88 -8.51
CA ARG A 105 0.26 6.71 -7.64
C ARG A 105 1.24 5.61 -8.00
N VAL A 106 2.01 5.18 -7.01
CA VAL A 106 3.00 4.12 -7.09
C VAL A 106 2.48 2.92 -6.31
N VAL A 107 2.10 1.83 -6.99
CA VAL A 107 1.47 0.67 -6.34
C VAL A 107 2.37 -0.55 -6.42
N ILE A 108 2.73 -1.09 -5.26
CA ILE A 108 3.59 -2.27 -5.14
C ILE A 108 2.73 -3.51 -4.92
N GLY A 109 2.51 -4.29 -5.98
CA GLY A 109 1.74 -5.54 -5.95
C GLY A 109 2.63 -6.79 -5.98
N GLY A 110 2.02 -7.93 -5.66
CA GLY A 110 2.66 -9.26 -5.65
C GLY A 110 2.42 -9.98 -4.34
N SER A 111 2.48 -11.31 -4.32
CA SER A 111 2.15 -12.11 -3.12
C SER A 111 3.17 -11.93 -2.00
N HIS A 112 4.43 -11.63 -2.33
CA HIS A 112 5.53 -11.43 -1.38
C HIS A 112 6.34 -10.19 -1.73
N GLY A 113 7.17 -9.69 -0.80
CA GLY A 113 8.09 -8.58 -1.07
C GLY A 113 7.47 -7.17 -1.06
N LYS A 114 6.14 -7.02 -1.10
CA LYS A 114 5.44 -5.72 -1.13
C LYS A 114 5.94 -4.74 -0.05
N THR A 115 5.90 -5.16 1.20
CA THR A 115 6.31 -4.32 2.34
C THR A 115 7.79 -4.00 2.30
N THR A 116 8.65 -4.97 1.93
CA THR A 116 10.10 -4.75 1.84
C THR A 116 10.45 -3.76 0.73
N ILE A 117 9.89 -3.94 -0.47
CA ILE A 117 10.08 -3.03 -1.61
C ILE A 117 9.57 -1.63 -1.26
N THR A 118 8.38 -1.53 -0.66
CA THR A 118 7.81 -0.25 -0.23
C THR A 118 8.71 0.42 0.82
N ALA A 119 9.24 -0.33 1.79
CA ALA A 119 10.16 0.20 2.77
C ALA A 119 11.48 0.69 2.16
N MET A 120 12.02 -0.02 1.16
CA MET A 120 13.20 0.42 0.41
C MET A 120 12.94 1.72 -0.34
N ILE A 121 11.79 1.84 -1.03
CA ILE A 121 11.40 3.06 -1.73
C ILE A 121 11.29 4.22 -0.75
N LEU A 122 10.54 4.05 0.35
CA LEU A 122 10.33 5.10 1.34
C LEU A 122 11.64 5.50 2.04
N HIS A 123 12.54 4.55 2.32
CA HIS A 123 13.87 4.83 2.86
C HIS A 123 14.69 5.72 1.92
N VAL A 124 14.71 5.39 0.62
CA VAL A 124 15.43 6.19 -0.39
C VAL A 124 14.84 7.59 -0.50
N MET A 125 13.52 7.71 -0.55
CA MET A 125 12.85 9.02 -0.60
C MET A 125 13.15 9.85 0.65
N GLN A 126 13.09 9.24 1.83
CA GLN A 126 13.40 9.91 3.10
C GLN A 126 14.87 10.35 3.19
N TYR A 127 15.80 9.50 2.75
CA TYR A 127 17.23 9.81 2.73
C TYR A 127 17.51 11.10 1.94
N HIS A 128 16.86 11.23 0.79
CA HIS A 128 17.00 12.39 -0.10
C HIS A 128 16.02 13.53 0.21
N ASN A 129 15.30 13.47 1.33
CA ASN A 129 14.28 14.45 1.74
C ASN A 129 13.17 14.69 0.68
N ILE A 130 12.87 13.67 -0.12
CA ILE A 130 11.78 13.70 -1.09
C ILE A 130 10.49 13.35 -0.34
N ALA A 131 9.61 14.34 -0.22
CA ALA A 131 8.33 14.16 0.47
C ALA A 131 7.35 13.32 -0.38
N VAL A 132 6.85 12.23 0.20
CA VAL A 132 5.88 11.34 -0.44
C VAL A 132 4.75 11.01 0.52
N ASP A 133 3.54 10.89 -0.03
CA ASP A 133 2.45 10.25 0.71
C ASP A 133 2.62 8.73 0.64
N TYR A 134 2.05 8.02 1.61
CA TYR A 134 2.13 6.57 1.61
C TYR A 134 1.03 5.88 2.39
N MET A 135 0.78 4.63 2.02
CA MET A 135 0.09 3.63 2.84
C MET A 135 0.89 2.33 2.81
N VAL A 136 1.31 1.89 3.99
CA VAL A 136 2.05 0.64 4.21
C VAL A 136 1.24 -0.34 5.05
N GLY A 137 1.45 -1.63 4.83
CA GLY A 137 0.71 -2.70 5.50
C GLY A 137 1.20 -3.00 6.91
N ALA A 138 2.41 -2.55 7.25
CA ALA A 138 3.04 -2.75 8.55
C ALA A 138 3.85 -1.53 8.99
N GLN A 139 4.09 -1.41 10.30
CA GLN A 139 4.93 -0.35 10.85
C GLN A 139 6.36 -0.50 10.33
N LEU A 140 6.90 0.57 9.74
CA LEU A 140 8.27 0.63 9.26
C LEU A 140 9.16 1.39 10.24
N ASP A 141 10.42 0.97 10.35
CA ASP A 141 11.42 1.68 11.14
C ASP A 141 11.66 3.06 10.50
N GLY A 142 11.72 4.11 11.34
CA GLY A 142 11.86 5.49 10.87
C GLY A 142 10.55 6.21 10.53
N PHE A 143 9.41 5.50 10.55
CA PHE A 143 8.08 6.08 10.32
C PHE A 143 7.21 5.98 11.58
N ASP A 144 6.45 7.02 11.92
CA ASP A 144 5.54 7.02 13.09
C ASP A 144 4.19 6.36 12.77
N THR A 145 3.64 6.62 11.58
CA THR A 145 2.36 6.10 11.11
C THR A 145 2.54 5.24 9.86
N MET A 146 1.59 4.32 9.65
CA MET A 146 1.50 3.53 8.42
C MET A 146 0.82 4.26 7.26
N VAL A 147 0.20 5.42 7.55
CA VAL A 147 -0.46 6.26 6.55
C VAL A 147 0.01 7.69 6.72
N HIS A 148 0.44 8.31 5.63
CA HIS A 148 0.72 9.73 5.52
C HIS A 148 0.01 10.28 4.28
N LEU A 149 -0.80 11.32 4.49
CA LEU A 149 -1.54 11.98 3.41
C LEU A 149 -1.35 13.50 3.49
N THR A 150 -1.11 14.13 2.35
CA THR A 150 -1.00 15.58 2.17
C THR A 150 -1.77 16.01 0.94
N ASP A 151 -1.97 17.31 0.77
CA ASP A 151 -2.51 17.85 -0.49
C ASP A 151 -1.41 18.23 -1.49
N THR A 152 -0.17 18.34 -1.03
CA THR A 152 0.94 18.96 -1.78
C THR A 152 1.95 17.97 -2.34
N ASN A 153 2.12 16.78 -1.77
CA ASN A 153 3.09 15.81 -2.29
C ASN A 153 2.66 15.28 -3.65
N ASP A 154 3.61 15.21 -4.60
CA ASP A 154 3.36 14.77 -5.98
C ASP A 154 3.17 13.25 -6.10
N PHE A 155 3.79 12.48 -5.21
CA PHE A 155 3.76 11.01 -5.23
C PHE A 155 3.00 10.43 -4.04
N MET A 156 2.38 9.27 -4.28
CA MET A 156 1.81 8.42 -3.23
C MET A 156 2.19 6.96 -3.44
N VAL A 157 2.90 6.38 -2.47
CA VAL A 157 3.35 4.98 -2.50
C VAL A 157 2.38 4.09 -1.72
N LEU A 158 1.87 3.06 -2.37
CA LEU A 158 0.79 2.21 -1.87
C LEU A 158 1.21 0.74 -1.92
N GLU A 159 1.08 0.03 -0.79
CA GLU A 159 1.07 -1.43 -0.82
C GLU A 159 -0.22 -1.93 -1.50
N GLY A 160 -0.05 -2.57 -2.66
CA GLY A 160 -1.12 -3.14 -3.47
C GLY A 160 -1.52 -4.51 -2.97
N ASP A 161 -2.37 -4.56 -1.94
CA ASP A 161 -2.93 -5.79 -1.39
C ASP A 161 -4.03 -6.38 -2.30
N GLU A 162 -3.87 -7.65 -2.62
CA GLU A 162 -4.74 -8.49 -3.42
C GLU A 162 -6.00 -8.96 -2.65
N TYR A 163 -6.06 -8.73 -1.33
CA TYR A 163 -7.23 -9.02 -0.52
C TYR A 163 -8.41 -8.07 -0.78
N LEU A 164 -9.62 -8.50 -0.43
CA LEU A 164 -10.88 -7.79 -0.69
C LEU A 164 -10.92 -6.39 -0.04
N SER A 165 -11.66 -5.45 -0.65
CA SER A 165 -11.70 -4.05 -0.23
C SER A 165 -12.67 -3.75 0.92
N SER A 166 -13.89 -4.28 0.90
CA SER A 166 -14.88 -4.10 1.96
C SER A 166 -15.96 -5.19 1.98
N PRO A 167 -16.87 -5.21 2.98
CA PRO A 167 -17.98 -6.15 3.05
C PRO A 167 -19.04 -5.96 1.94
N ILE A 168 -19.02 -4.82 1.24
CA ILE A 168 -19.96 -4.49 0.16
C ILE A 168 -19.27 -4.38 -1.21
N ASP A 169 -17.96 -4.55 -1.24
CA ASP A 169 -17.15 -4.56 -2.46
C ASP A 169 -16.07 -5.65 -2.34
N LEU A 170 -16.28 -6.75 -3.07
CA LEU A 170 -15.40 -7.90 -3.06
C LEU A 170 -14.26 -7.79 -4.09
N ARG A 171 -14.03 -6.62 -4.68
CA ARG A 171 -12.84 -6.40 -5.49
C ARG A 171 -11.59 -6.32 -4.59
N PRO A 172 -10.46 -6.91 -5.02
CA PRO A 172 -9.16 -6.66 -4.43
C PRO A 172 -8.82 -5.17 -4.26
N LYS A 173 -8.15 -4.79 -3.16
CA LYS A 173 -7.81 -3.39 -2.86
C LYS A 173 -6.99 -2.75 -3.98
N PHE A 174 -6.00 -3.48 -4.50
CA PHE A 174 -5.12 -2.96 -5.54
C PHE A 174 -5.81 -2.62 -6.87
N HIS A 175 -7.04 -3.10 -7.12
CA HIS A 175 -7.81 -2.75 -8.32
C HIS A 175 -8.30 -1.30 -8.28
N LEU A 176 -8.38 -0.72 -7.08
CA LEU A 176 -9.01 0.57 -6.84
C LEU A 176 -8.03 1.73 -6.98
N TYR A 177 -6.72 1.46 -6.97
CA TYR A 177 -5.69 2.51 -6.90
C TYR A 177 -5.34 3.15 -8.25
N GLN A 178 -5.68 2.54 -9.38
CA GLN A 178 -5.38 3.04 -10.73
C GLN A 178 -3.93 3.59 -10.86
N PRO A 179 -2.90 2.74 -10.69
CA PRO A 179 -1.51 3.18 -10.62
C PRO A 179 -1.04 3.96 -11.85
N ASN A 180 -0.10 4.88 -11.64
CA ASN A 180 0.73 5.48 -12.68
C ASN A 180 2.02 4.66 -12.86
N ILE A 181 2.59 4.22 -11.74
CA ILE A 181 3.74 3.31 -11.67
C ILE A 181 3.26 2.09 -10.85
N ALA A 182 3.40 0.91 -11.41
CA ALA A 182 3.09 -0.34 -10.74
C ALA A 182 4.32 -1.24 -10.69
N LEU A 183 4.46 -2.01 -9.61
CA LEU A 183 5.42 -3.11 -9.52
C LEU A 183 4.71 -4.44 -9.27
N LEU A 184 5.18 -5.51 -9.92
CA LEU A 184 4.85 -6.90 -9.58
C LEU A 184 6.11 -7.66 -9.16
N SER A 185 6.17 -8.09 -7.90
CA SER A 185 7.32 -8.78 -7.30
C SER A 185 7.31 -10.30 -7.50
N GLY A 186 6.15 -10.92 -7.41
CA GLY A 186 5.95 -12.37 -7.52
C GLY A 186 4.48 -12.75 -7.36
N ILE A 187 4.07 -13.89 -7.92
CA ILE A 187 2.71 -14.41 -7.78
C ILE A 187 2.78 -15.86 -7.27
N ALA A 188 2.41 -16.04 -6.00
CA ALA A 188 2.27 -17.33 -5.36
C ALA A 188 0.86 -17.45 -4.78
N TRP A 189 0.22 -18.61 -4.95
CA TRP A 189 -1.18 -18.78 -4.56
C TRP A 189 -1.37 -18.54 -3.06
N ASP A 190 -2.02 -17.42 -2.73
CA ASP A 190 -2.37 -17.00 -1.39
C ASP A 190 -3.88 -16.72 -1.32
N HIS A 191 -4.41 -16.44 -0.14
CA HIS A 191 -5.80 -16.05 0.06
C HIS A 191 -6.82 -17.06 -0.50
N ILE A 192 -6.52 -18.35 -0.35
CA ILE A 192 -7.33 -19.49 -0.84
C ILE A 192 -8.79 -19.43 -0.34
N ASN A 193 -9.03 -18.79 0.81
CA ASN A 193 -10.37 -18.58 1.37
C ASN A 193 -11.27 -17.68 0.52
N VAL A 194 -10.70 -16.79 -0.29
CA VAL A 194 -11.45 -15.85 -1.15
C VAL A 194 -11.21 -16.09 -2.64
N PHE A 195 -10.07 -16.68 -3.02
CA PHE A 195 -9.75 -17.06 -4.39
C PHE A 195 -9.59 -18.59 -4.50
N PRO A 196 -10.66 -19.31 -4.88
CA PRO A 196 -10.72 -20.77 -4.76
C PRO A 196 -9.85 -21.52 -5.77
N THR A 197 -9.39 -20.86 -6.84
CA THR A 197 -8.48 -21.45 -7.81
C THR A 197 -7.30 -20.54 -8.09
N PHE A 198 -6.17 -21.12 -8.50
CA PHE A 198 -4.98 -20.36 -8.81
C PHE A 198 -5.18 -19.48 -10.06
N GLU A 199 -5.95 -19.95 -11.04
CA GLU A 199 -6.31 -19.17 -12.22
C GLU A 199 -7.10 -17.92 -11.84
N ASN A 200 -8.08 -18.06 -10.95
CA ASN A 200 -8.86 -16.93 -10.45
C ASN A 200 -7.98 -15.93 -9.68
N TYR A 201 -6.97 -16.41 -8.96
CA TYR A 201 -5.98 -15.58 -8.30
C TYR A 201 -5.10 -14.81 -9.29
N ILE A 202 -4.56 -15.49 -10.31
CA ILE A 202 -3.78 -14.86 -11.40
C ILE A 202 -4.60 -13.80 -12.13
N ASP A 203 -5.89 -14.04 -12.37
CA ASP A 203 -6.78 -13.08 -13.01
C ASP A 203 -6.89 -11.76 -12.23
N GLN A 204 -6.73 -11.78 -10.90
CA GLN A 204 -6.71 -10.55 -10.11
C GLN A 204 -5.50 -9.68 -10.46
N PHE A 205 -4.34 -10.29 -10.73
CA PHE A 205 -3.14 -9.57 -11.17
C PHE A 205 -3.27 -9.07 -12.62
N LYS A 206 -3.91 -9.84 -13.50
CA LYS A 206 -4.24 -9.36 -14.87
C LYS A 206 -5.15 -8.14 -14.82
N ILE A 207 -6.18 -8.15 -13.96
CA ILE A 207 -7.04 -7.00 -13.74
C ILE A 207 -6.22 -5.83 -13.21
N PHE A 208 -5.39 -6.03 -12.19
CA PHE A 208 -4.50 -4.97 -11.66
C PHE A 208 -3.65 -4.32 -12.75
N VAL A 209 -2.99 -5.10 -13.62
CA VAL A 209 -2.20 -4.57 -14.74
C VAL A 209 -3.07 -3.78 -15.72
N SER A 210 -4.32 -4.20 -15.96
CA SER A 210 -5.26 -3.46 -16.81
C SER A 210 -5.75 -2.15 -16.18
N GLN A 211 -5.66 -2.00 -14.85
CA GLN A 211 -5.99 -0.75 -14.14
C GLN A 211 -4.85 0.27 -14.14
N ILE A 212 -3.65 -0.09 -14.62
CA ILE A 212 -2.57 0.89 -14.78
C ILE A 212 -3.00 1.96 -15.78
N THR A 213 -2.81 3.22 -15.41
CA THR A 213 -3.17 4.39 -16.21
C THR A 213 -2.47 4.32 -17.58
N LYS A 214 -3.15 4.73 -18.65
CA LYS A 214 -2.56 4.77 -20.00
C LYS A 214 -1.28 5.61 -20.01
N GLY A 215 -0.22 5.08 -20.64
CA GLY A 215 1.11 5.68 -20.62
C GLY A 215 1.89 5.47 -19.32
N GLY A 216 1.31 4.77 -18.34
CA GLY A 216 1.97 4.40 -17.09
C GLY A 216 3.04 3.32 -17.26
N ILE A 217 3.61 2.89 -16.15
CA ILE A 217 4.76 1.99 -16.10
C ILE A 217 4.41 0.74 -15.28
N LEU A 218 4.79 -0.42 -15.80
CA LEU A 218 4.82 -1.68 -15.06
C LEU A 218 6.28 -2.15 -14.93
N VAL A 219 6.79 -2.13 -13.71
CA VAL A 219 8.03 -2.81 -13.31
C VAL A 219 7.68 -4.24 -12.90
N TYR A 220 8.37 -5.26 -13.43
CA TYR A 220 7.99 -6.64 -13.15
C TYR A 220 9.19 -7.57 -13.01
N ASN A 221 9.12 -8.49 -12.05
CA ASN A 221 10.14 -9.51 -11.86
C ASN A 221 10.06 -10.53 -13.01
N GLN A 222 11.07 -10.57 -13.88
CA GLN A 222 11.06 -11.51 -15.01
C GLN A 222 11.56 -12.91 -14.63
N GLU A 223 12.04 -13.11 -13.40
CA GLU A 223 12.45 -14.42 -12.86
C GLU A 223 11.25 -15.23 -12.34
N ASP A 224 10.08 -14.60 -12.18
CA ASP A 224 8.81 -15.27 -11.90
C ASP A 224 8.04 -15.44 -13.21
N ASP A 225 7.91 -16.68 -13.69
CA ASP A 225 7.29 -17.01 -14.97
C ASP A 225 5.82 -16.54 -15.06
N ILE A 226 5.10 -16.52 -13.93
CA ILE A 226 3.70 -16.11 -13.88
C ILE A 226 3.59 -14.59 -13.97
N VAL A 227 4.42 -13.87 -13.22
CA VAL A 227 4.52 -12.40 -13.34
C VAL A 227 4.91 -12.02 -14.75
N LYS A 228 5.91 -12.71 -15.33
CA LYS A 228 6.35 -12.48 -16.70
C LYS A 228 5.23 -12.68 -17.71
N SER A 229 4.50 -13.80 -17.63
CA SER A 229 3.33 -14.08 -18.48
C SER A 229 2.26 -12.99 -18.33
N VAL A 230 1.86 -12.66 -17.10
CA VAL A 230 0.86 -11.59 -16.83
C VAL A 230 1.30 -10.24 -17.41
N ALA A 231 2.57 -9.88 -17.27
CA ALA A 231 3.12 -8.64 -17.79
C ALA A 231 3.17 -8.64 -19.33
N GLU A 232 3.72 -9.68 -19.94
CA GLU A 232 3.98 -9.74 -21.39
C GLU A 232 2.69 -9.92 -22.19
N GLU A 233 1.72 -10.69 -21.71
CA GLU A 233 0.42 -10.90 -22.35
C GLU A 233 -0.53 -9.70 -22.23
N SER A 234 -0.27 -8.76 -21.31
CA SER A 234 -1.12 -7.57 -21.15
C SER A 234 -1.13 -6.71 -22.41
N THR A 235 -2.33 -6.36 -22.86
CA THR A 235 -2.58 -5.46 -24.00
C THR A 235 -2.72 -3.99 -23.59
N ASN A 236 -2.59 -3.68 -22.29
CA ASN A 236 -2.68 -2.31 -21.80
C ASN A 236 -1.54 -1.45 -22.38
N SER A 237 -1.81 -0.19 -22.73
CA SER A 237 -0.84 0.73 -23.33
C SER A 237 0.06 1.35 -22.27
N ILE A 238 1.01 0.55 -21.77
CA ILE A 238 1.92 0.88 -20.67
C ILE A 238 3.36 0.53 -21.04
N ARG A 239 4.33 1.21 -20.42
CA ARG A 239 5.75 0.85 -20.52
C ARG A 239 6.04 -0.32 -19.59
N LYS A 240 6.54 -1.43 -20.13
CA LYS A 240 6.91 -2.63 -19.35
C LYS A 240 8.42 -2.62 -19.11
N MET A 241 8.85 -2.84 -17.87
CA MET A 241 10.25 -2.78 -17.43
C MET A 241 10.58 -4.03 -16.61
N PRO A 242 11.18 -5.06 -17.23
CA PRO A 242 11.59 -6.25 -16.51
C PRO A 242 12.78 -5.95 -15.60
N TYR A 243 12.87 -6.68 -14.49
CA TYR A 243 14.07 -6.72 -13.66
C TYR A 243 14.38 -8.15 -13.19
N THR A 244 15.64 -8.36 -12.82
CA THR A 244 16.18 -9.62 -12.28
C THR A 244 16.91 -9.36 -10.99
N THR A 245 17.26 -10.44 -10.30
CA THR A 245 18.22 -10.37 -9.21
C THR A 245 19.55 -9.82 -9.75
N PRO A 246 20.12 -8.76 -9.13
CA PRO A 246 21.41 -8.23 -9.54
C PRO A 246 22.52 -9.20 -9.14
N ASN A 247 23.65 -9.15 -9.85
CA ASN A 247 24.83 -9.91 -9.46
C ASN A 247 25.35 -9.43 -8.10
N TYR A 248 25.78 -10.38 -7.27
CA TYR A 248 26.32 -10.10 -5.95
C TYR A 248 27.33 -11.17 -5.51
N LYS A 249 28.13 -10.83 -4.51
CA LYS A 249 29.03 -11.76 -3.81
C LYS A 249 28.78 -11.70 -2.31
N VAL A 250 29.15 -12.76 -1.61
CA VAL A 250 29.18 -12.79 -0.15
C VAL A 250 30.61 -13.03 0.30
N GLU A 251 31.21 -12.03 0.94
CA GLU A 251 32.58 -12.11 1.44
C GLU A 251 32.61 -11.78 2.92
N ASN A 252 33.20 -12.66 3.74
CA ASN A 252 33.28 -12.49 5.20
C ASN A 252 31.93 -12.18 5.88
N GLY A 253 30.84 -12.76 5.38
CA GLY A 253 29.48 -12.53 5.88
C GLY A 253 28.84 -11.21 5.45
N LYS A 254 29.48 -10.42 4.57
CA LYS A 254 28.92 -9.20 4.00
C LYS A 254 28.44 -9.44 2.57
N THR A 255 27.26 -8.91 2.24
CA THR A 255 26.75 -8.91 0.88
C THR A 255 27.34 -7.72 0.12
N LEU A 256 27.95 -8.01 -1.03
CA LEU A 256 28.54 -7.06 -1.96
C LEU A 256 27.73 -7.06 -3.25
N LEU A 257 27.00 -5.97 -3.50
CA LEU A 257 26.23 -5.77 -4.72
C LEU A 257 27.14 -5.31 -5.86
N GLU A 258 27.03 -5.92 -7.05
CA GLU A 258 27.73 -5.43 -8.24
C GLU A 258 26.99 -4.21 -8.80
N THR A 259 27.66 -3.06 -8.85
CA THR A 259 27.17 -1.82 -9.47
C THR A 259 28.07 -1.45 -10.66
N SER A 260 27.68 -0.42 -11.42
CA SER A 260 28.50 0.16 -12.48
C SER A 260 29.84 0.71 -11.99
N GLU A 261 29.93 1.08 -10.70
CA GLU A 261 31.14 1.62 -10.06
C GLU A 261 31.95 0.56 -9.30
N GLY A 262 31.51 -0.70 -9.31
CA GLY A 262 32.16 -1.84 -8.67
C GLY A 262 31.32 -2.48 -7.57
N PHE A 263 31.96 -3.23 -6.69
CA PHE A 263 31.27 -3.92 -5.60
C PHE A 263 30.98 -2.96 -4.45
N MET A 264 29.70 -2.79 -4.12
CA MET A 264 29.23 -1.95 -3.01
C MET A 264 28.72 -2.82 -1.86
N PRO A 265 29.19 -2.62 -0.61
CA PRO A 265 28.64 -3.31 0.54
C PRO A 265 27.22 -2.82 0.85
N ILE A 266 26.33 -3.74 1.18
CA ILE A 266 24.98 -3.45 1.63
C ILE A 266 24.66 -4.26 2.90
N GLU A 267 23.76 -3.74 3.73
CA GLU A 267 23.31 -4.41 4.95
C GLU A 267 22.29 -5.52 4.67
N VAL A 268 21.62 -5.45 3.51
CA VAL A 268 20.59 -6.40 3.10
C VAL A 268 21.22 -7.65 2.51
N PHE A 269 20.73 -8.82 2.92
CA PHE A 269 21.23 -10.12 2.47
C PHE A 269 20.12 -11.00 1.87
N GLY A 270 20.54 -11.98 1.06
CA GLY A 270 19.67 -12.96 0.42
C GLY A 270 19.17 -12.53 -0.96
N ALA A 271 19.14 -13.49 -1.89
CA ALA A 271 18.74 -13.26 -3.27
C ALA A 271 17.36 -12.60 -3.42
N HIS A 272 16.38 -13.02 -2.61
CA HIS A 272 15.03 -12.44 -2.64
C HIS A 272 15.01 -10.95 -2.27
N ASN A 273 15.84 -10.52 -1.31
CA ASN A 273 15.92 -9.11 -0.95
C ASN A 273 16.70 -8.30 -1.99
N LEU A 274 17.71 -8.89 -2.64
CA LEU A 274 18.40 -8.27 -3.75
C LEU A 274 17.50 -8.12 -4.99
N ASN A 275 16.63 -9.09 -5.23
CA ASN A 275 15.57 -8.99 -6.24
C ASN A 275 14.59 -7.85 -5.90
N ASN A 276 14.10 -7.78 -4.65
CA ASN A 276 13.29 -6.66 -4.17
C ASN A 276 13.99 -5.30 -4.35
N LEU A 277 15.29 -5.24 -4.06
CA LEU A 277 16.12 -4.04 -4.24
C LEU A 277 16.16 -3.59 -5.70
N ALA A 278 16.33 -4.51 -6.65
CA ALA A 278 16.30 -4.18 -8.08
C ALA A 278 14.93 -3.63 -8.52
N GLY A 279 13.84 -4.22 -8.01
CA GLY A 279 12.49 -3.70 -8.22
C GLY A 279 12.31 -2.29 -7.64
N ALA A 280 12.73 -2.07 -6.39
CA ALA A 280 12.69 -0.77 -5.73
C ALA A 280 13.51 0.29 -6.47
N LYS A 281 14.70 -0.06 -6.98
CA LYS A 281 15.55 0.83 -7.78
C LYS A 281 14.80 1.36 -9.00
N TRP A 282 14.21 0.46 -9.78
CA TRP A 282 13.45 0.86 -10.96
C TRP A 282 12.26 1.76 -10.63
N VAL A 283 11.56 1.49 -9.52
CA VAL A 283 10.48 2.37 -9.06
C VAL A 283 11.02 3.75 -8.68
N CYS A 284 12.10 3.83 -7.90
CA CYS A 284 12.71 5.10 -7.50
C CYS A 284 13.20 5.93 -8.70
N GLN A 285 13.77 5.28 -9.72
CA GLN A 285 14.16 5.93 -10.97
C GLN A 285 12.97 6.54 -11.72
N ASN A 286 11.83 5.86 -11.73
CA ASN A 286 10.60 6.42 -12.31
C ASN A 286 9.93 7.48 -11.41
N MET A 287 10.38 7.63 -10.17
CA MET A 287 10.01 8.71 -9.25
C MET A 287 11.02 9.87 -9.25
N GLY A 288 12.07 9.80 -10.09
CA GLY A 288 13.04 10.89 -10.27
C GLY A 288 14.35 10.77 -9.48
N VAL A 289 14.60 9.64 -8.82
CA VAL A 289 15.87 9.37 -8.12
C VAL A 289 16.83 8.69 -9.09
N ASP A 290 18.04 9.23 -9.27
CA ASP A 290 19.00 8.59 -10.17
C ASP A 290 19.60 7.29 -9.58
N GLU A 291 20.36 6.57 -10.41
CA GLU A 291 20.94 5.29 -9.97
C GLU A 291 21.98 5.44 -8.85
N ALA A 292 22.79 6.49 -8.90
CA ALA A 292 23.83 6.73 -7.91
C ALA A 292 23.22 7.12 -6.57
N ASP A 293 22.23 8.02 -6.60
CA ASP A 293 21.43 8.46 -5.45
C ASP A 293 20.72 7.28 -4.78
N PHE A 294 20.17 6.36 -5.58
CA PHE A 294 19.56 5.14 -5.05
C PHE A 294 20.58 4.29 -4.29
N PHE A 295 21.75 4.05 -4.89
CA PHE A 295 22.79 3.23 -4.28
C PHE A 295 23.39 3.87 -3.01
N GLU A 296 23.56 5.19 -3.00
CA GLU A 296 23.97 5.94 -1.81
C GLU A 296 22.99 5.72 -0.65
N ALA A 297 21.70 5.89 -0.90
CA ALA A 297 20.68 5.77 0.14
C ALA A 297 20.48 4.32 0.61
N ILE A 298 20.38 3.36 -0.33
CA ILE A 298 20.04 1.97 -0.03
C ILE A 298 21.14 1.24 0.76
N ALA A 299 22.39 1.70 0.68
CA ALA A 299 23.50 1.13 1.46
C ALA A 299 23.26 1.19 2.98
N SER A 300 22.44 2.15 3.44
CA SER A 300 22.09 2.32 4.86
C SER A 300 20.78 1.62 5.29
N PHE A 301 20.06 0.98 4.35
CA PHE A 301 18.79 0.32 4.64
C PHE A 301 19.02 -1.02 5.36
N LYS A 302 18.44 -1.16 6.56
CA LYS A 302 18.68 -2.31 7.45
C LYS A 302 17.65 -3.44 7.33
N GLY A 303 16.67 -3.31 6.44
CA GLY A 303 15.54 -4.24 6.31
C GLY A 303 14.22 -3.66 6.79
N ALA A 304 13.11 -4.31 6.42
CA ALA A 304 11.79 -4.00 6.92
C ALA A 304 11.59 -4.73 8.26
N SER A 305 11.21 -4.00 9.32
CA SER A 305 11.14 -4.55 10.68
C SER A 305 10.40 -5.90 10.73
N LYS A 306 10.97 -6.89 11.44
CA LYS A 306 10.42 -8.23 11.70
C LYS A 306 10.21 -9.16 10.49
N ARG A 307 10.87 -8.95 9.33
CA ARG A 307 10.84 -9.87 8.19
C ARG A 307 12.22 -10.18 7.63
#